data_AF-A0A3Q2Y2T1-F1
#
_entry.id   AF-A0A3Q2Y2T1-F1
#
_cell.length_a   1.000
_cell.length_b   1.000
_cell.length_c   1.000
_cell.angle_alpha   90.00
_cell.angle_beta   90.00
_cell.angle_gamma   90.00
#
_symmetry.space_group_name_H-M   'P 1'
#
loop_
_entity.id
_entity.type
_entity.pdbx_description
1 polymer ?
#
loop_
_entity_poly.entity_id
_entity_poly.type
_entity_poly.pdbx_seq_one_letter_code
_entity_poly.pdbx_strand_id
1 'polypeptide(L)'
;MHVEIHFVKSSSHIGFSLSNVYCRCSHVKGTRDFSSQPHNSKVPAAATWEPITEDQLPPPTPVAADLVDKLERLALVDFRTKEGLACLEKAIRFAAQLHVVDTSGVEPMDSVLEDRCVVHVS
;
A
#
# COMPACT_ATOMS: atom_id res chain seq x y z
N MET A 1 0.76 23.79 -8.44
CA MET A 1 0.55 22.80 -7.36
C MET A 1 1.19 21.49 -7.81
N HIS A 2 2.49 21.35 -7.53
CA HIS A 2 3.28 20.14 -7.82
C HIS A 2 3.32 19.36 -6.51
N VAL A 3 2.75 18.15 -6.49
CA VAL A 3 2.80 17.28 -5.31
C VAL A 3 3.92 16.28 -5.58
N GLU A 4 5.12 16.58 -5.10
CA GLU A 4 6.18 15.58 -5.00
C GLU A 4 5.86 14.66 -3.83
N ILE A 5 5.67 13.38 -4.13
CA ILE A 5 5.72 12.33 -3.11
C ILE A 5 7.21 12.14 -2.78
N HIS A 6 7.69 12.84 -1.75
CA HIS A 6 9.01 12.58 -1.19
C HIS A 6 8.99 11.24 -0.45
N PHE A 7 9.31 10.18 -1.17
CA PHE A 7 9.77 8.95 -0.54
C PHE A 7 11.10 9.27 0.15
N VAL A 8 11.14 9.09 1.47
CA VAL A 8 12.35 9.34 2.29
C VAL A 8 13.46 8.41 1.79
N LYS A 9 14.35 8.94 0.95
CA LYS A 9 15.68 8.37 0.69
C LYS A 9 16.47 8.47 1.98
N SER A 10 16.47 7.40 2.78
CA SER A 10 17.44 7.24 3.84
C SER A 10 18.79 6.89 3.20
N SER A 11 19.59 7.90 2.86
CA SER A 11 20.98 7.71 2.47
C SER A 11 21.82 8.96 2.80
N SER A 12 22.39 8.91 3.99
CA SER A 12 23.76 9.34 4.35
C SER A 12 24.04 10.78 4.82
N HIS A 13 24.58 10.82 6.05
CA HIS A 13 25.49 11.81 6.63
C HIS A 13 24.96 13.21 6.99
N ILE A 14 24.17 13.29 8.05
CA ILE A 14 24.32 14.37 9.05
C ILE A 14 24.29 13.74 10.44
N GLY A 15 25.38 13.89 11.19
CA GLY A 15 25.45 13.44 12.57
C GLY A 15 24.46 14.25 13.41
N PHE A 16 23.40 13.61 13.87
CA PHE A 16 22.56 14.13 14.95
C PHE A 16 22.44 13.08 16.05
N SER A 17 22.86 13.52 17.22
CA SER A 17 22.89 12.79 18.48
C SER A 17 21.54 12.12 18.79
N LEU A 18 21.58 10.79 19.03
CA LEU A 18 20.45 10.01 19.50
C LEU A 18 20.10 10.42 20.94
N SER A 19 19.27 11.44 21.10
CA SER A 19 18.53 11.65 22.36
C SER A 19 17.22 10.87 22.29
N ASN A 20 17.34 9.60 22.66
CA ASN A 20 16.41 8.81 23.46
C ASN A 20 14.91 9.23 23.44
N VAL A 21 14.10 8.57 22.60
CA VAL A 21 12.66 8.44 22.85
C VAL A 21 12.36 6.96 23.07
N TYR A 22 12.23 6.60 24.34
CA TYR A 22 12.01 5.24 24.81
C TYR A 22 10.54 4.86 24.60
N CYS A 23 10.24 3.85 23.79
CA CYS A 23 8.96 3.17 23.86
C CYS A 23 9.03 2.18 25.04
N ARG A 24 8.28 2.47 26.11
CA ARG A 24 8.35 1.72 27.37
C ARG A 24 7.58 0.39 27.25
N CYS A 25 8.18 -0.62 26.63
CA CYS A 25 7.73 -2.00 26.78
C CYS A 25 8.11 -2.51 28.18
N SER A 26 7.11 -2.91 28.96
CA SER A 26 7.32 -3.61 30.22
C SER A 26 8.11 -4.90 29.97
N HIS A 27 9.26 -4.97 30.64
CA HIS A 27 10.27 -6.01 30.52
C HIS A 27 9.77 -7.32 31.13
N VAL A 28 9.18 -8.19 30.32
CA VAL A 28 9.15 -9.64 30.60
C VAL A 28 10.40 -10.21 29.96
N LYS A 29 11.29 -10.78 30.78
CA LYS A 29 12.47 -11.52 30.34
C LYS A 29 12.05 -12.85 29.70
N GLY A 30 11.43 -12.77 28.52
CA GLY A 30 11.42 -13.87 27.58
C GLY A 30 12.65 -13.74 26.71
N THR A 31 13.63 -14.64 26.87
CA THR A 31 14.59 -14.90 25.81
C THR A 31 13.76 -15.20 24.57
N ARG A 32 13.78 -14.30 23.58
CA ARG A 32 13.28 -14.63 22.25
C ARG A 32 14.32 -15.60 21.70
N ASP A 33 14.10 -16.88 21.96
CA ASP A 33 14.71 -17.94 21.17
C ASP A 33 14.15 -17.75 19.76
N PHE A 34 14.84 -16.89 18.99
CA PHE A 34 14.70 -16.91 17.55
C PHE A 34 15.09 -18.32 17.15
N SER A 35 14.11 -19.09 16.68
CA SER A 35 14.35 -20.37 16.04
C SER A 35 15.51 -20.18 15.07
N SER A 36 16.62 -20.87 15.32
CA SER A 36 17.80 -20.88 14.46
C SER A 36 17.57 -21.65 13.16
N GLN A 37 16.32 -22.05 12.88
CA GLN A 37 15.97 -22.60 11.59
C GLN A 37 16.18 -21.52 10.52
N PRO A 38 16.87 -21.84 9.41
CA PRO A 38 16.95 -20.95 8.27
C PRO A 38 15.54 -20.81 7.70
N HIS A 39 14.82 -19.79 8.14
CA HIS A 39 13.56 -19.40 7.57
C HIS A 39 13.83 -19.09 6.10
N ASN A 40 13.10 -19.76 5.20
CA ASN A 40 13.12 -19.47 3.78
C ASN A 40 12.53 -18.05 3.62
N SER A 41 13.36 -17.02 3.79
CA SER A 41 12.93 -15.63 3.78
C SER A 41 12.43 -15.32 2.38
N LYS A 42 11.11 -15.44 2.21
CA LYS A 42 10.41 -14.94 1.02
C LYS A 42 10.46 -13.43 0.92
N VAL A 43 10.99 -12.76 1.95
CA VAL A 43 11.29 -11.33 1.95
C VAL A 43 12.69 -11.13 1.36
N PRO A 44 12.82 -10.33 0.28
CA PRO A 44 14.12 -9.94 -0.27
C PRO A 44 14.99 -9.24 0.78
N ALA A 45 16.29 -9.56 0.81
CA ALA A 45 17.25 -8.97 1.76
C ALA A 45 17.58 -7.50 1.46
N ALA A 46 17.28 -7.03 0.25
CA ALA A 46 17.41 -5.65 -0.17
C ALA A 46 16.14 -5.24 -0.92
N ALA A 47 15.81 -3.95 -0.89
CA ALA A 47 14.66 -3.44 -1.62
C ALA A 47 14.82 -3.70 -3.12
N THR A 48 13.86 -4.41 -3.72
CA THR A 48 13.86 -4.80 -5.14
C THR A 48 12.96 -3.89 -5.99
N TRP A 49 12.42 -2.81 -5.42
CA TRP A 49 11.48 -1.94 -6.13
C TRP A 49 12.17 -1.13 -7.25
N GLU A 50 11.74 -1.35 -8.49
CA GLU A 50 12.09 -0.53 -9.65
C GLU A 50 10.92 0.39 -10.01
N PRO A 51 11.17 1.66 -10.37
CA PRO A 51 10.11 2.56 -10.85
C PRO A 51 9.49 2.02 -12.14
N ILE A 52 8.16 2.06 -12.24
CA ILE A 52 7.46 1.68 -13.46
C ILE A 52 7.48 2.87 -14.43
N THR A 53 7.92 2.62 -15.66
CA THR A 53 7.98 3.62 -16.73
C THR A 53 6.66 3.69 -17.50
N GLU A 54 6.33 4.87 -18.03
CA GLU A 54 5.06 5.16 -18.71
C GLU A 54 4.78 4.25 -19.93
N ASP A 55 5.82 3.76 -20.61
CA ASP A 55 5.73 2.84 -21.76
C ASP A 55 5.21 1.45 -21.40
N GLN A 56 5.34 1.04 -20.13
CA GLN A 56 4.84 -0.25 -19.65
C GLN A 56 3.38 -0.18 -19.19
N LEU A 57 2.85 1.03 -19.03
CA LEU A 57 1.50 1.21 -18.53
C LEU A 57 0.47 1.09 -19.66
N PRO A 58 -0.74 0.60 -19.35
CA PRO A 58 -1.83 0.64 -20.31
C PRO A 58 -2.12 2.09 -20.74
N PRO A 59 -2.67 2.28 -21.96
CA PRO A 59 -3.08 3.59 -22.43
C PRO A 59 -4.00 4.31 -21.43
N PRO A 60 -3.83 5.62 -21.22
CA PRO A 60 -4.74 6.40 -20.38
C PRO A 60 -6.18 6.23 -20.86
N THR A 61 -7.06 5.82 -19.95
CA THR A 61 -8.48 5.64 -20.26
C THR A 61 -9.22 6.94 -19.93
N PRO A 62 -9.89 7.59 -20.91
CA PRO A 62 -10.69 8.77 -20.64
C PRO A 62 -11.85 8.43 -19.68
N VAL A 63 -12.04 9.25 -18.66
CA VAL A 63 -13.15 9.06 -17.71
C VAL A 63 -14.41 9.69 -18.29
N ALA A 64 -15.32 8.86 -18.78
CA ALA A 64 -16.59 9.32 -19.33
C ALA A 64 -17.51 9.90 -18.25
N ALA A 65 -18.33 10.90 -18.61
CA ALA A 65 -19.18 11.60 -17.64
C ALA A 65 -20.21 10.67 -16.95
N ASP A 66 -20.73 9.67 -17.66
CA ASP A 66 -21.64 8.68 -17.11
C ASP A 66 -20.96 7.76 -16.07
N LEU A 67 -19.66 7.52 -16.23
CA LEU A 67 -18.84 6.81 -15.25
C LEU A 67 -18.62 7.67 -14.00
N VAL A 68 -18.30 8.95 -14.18
CA VAL A 68 -18.16 9.90 -13.05
C VAL A 68 -19.43 9.92 -12.23
N ASP A 69 -20.60 10.09 -12.86
CA ASP A 69 -21.90 10.12 -12.18
C ASP A 69 -22.17 8.85 -11.36
N LYS A 70 -21.76 7.68 -11.86
CA LYS A 70 -21.89 6.41 -11.12
C LYS A 70 -20.94 6.37 -9.93
N LEU A 71 -19.68 6.80 -10.11
CA LEU A 71 -18.69 6.84 -9.05
C LEU A 71 -19.10 7.81 -7.92
N GLU A 72 -19.63 8.97 -8.26
CA GLU A 72 -20.15 9.95 -7.29
C GLU A 72 -21.24 9.35 -6.41
N ARG A 73 -22.20 8.65 -7.02
CA ARG A 73 -23.31 8.02 -6.32
C ARG A 73 -22.88 6.84 -5.44
N LEU A 74 -21.90 6.06 -5.89
CA LEU A 74 -21.38 4.91 -5.14
C LEU A 74 -20.47 5.34 -3.98
N ALA A 75 -19.62 6.34 -4.21
CA ALA A 75 -18.68 6.83 -3.20
C ALA A 75 -19.29 7.88 -2.27
N LEU A 76 -20.43 8.47 -2.64
CA LEU A 76 -21.03 9.63 -1.98
C LEU A 76 -20.09 10.85 -1.98
N VAL A 77 -19.39 11.06 -3.09
CA VAL A 77 -18.41 12.15 -3.30
C VAL A 77 -18.83 12.95 -4.54
N ASP A 78 -18.48 14.24 -4.60
CA ASP A 78 -18.63 15.08 -5.80
C ASP A 78 -17.28 15.22 -6.53
N PHE A 79 -17.22 14.74 -7.77
CA PHE A 79 -16.05 14.79 -8.65
C PHE A 79 -16.19 15.82 -9.77
N ARG A 80 -17.36 16.46 -9.95
CA ARG A 80 -17.66 17.45 -11.01
C ARG A 80 -16.97 18.80 -10.81
N THR A 81 -15.82 18.80 -10.15
CA THR A 81 -14.88 19.92 -10.10
C THR A 81 -13.66 19.58 -10.96
N LYS A 82 -12.99 20.61 -11.52
CA LYS A 82 -11.77 20.39 -12.31
C LYS A 82 -10.67 19.68 -11.52
N GLU A 83 -10.58 19.96 -10.22
CA GLU A 83 -9.62 19.33 -9.32
C GLU A 83 -10.00 17.89 -8.98
N GLY A 84 -11.28 17.61 -8.71
CA GLY A 84 -11.79 16.27 -8.45
C GLY A 84 -11.55 15.32 -9.62
N LEU A 85 -11.86 15.77 -10.84
CA LEU A 85 -11.61 14.97 -12.04
C LEU A 85 -10.10 14.73 -12.28
N ALA A 86 -9.27 15.76 -12.11
CA ALA A 86 -7.81 15.62 -12.23
C ALA A 86 -7.22 14.69 -11.16
N CYS A 87 -7.77 14.70 -9.93
CA CYS A 87 -7.39 13.78 -8.87
C CYS A 87 -7.78 12.33 -9.23
N LEU A 88 -8.99 12.12 -9.73
CA LEU A 88 -9.49 10.82 -10.16
C LEU A 88 -8.61 10.23 -11.28
N GLU A 89 -8.29 11.02 -12.31
CA GLU A 89 -7.43 10.59 -13.42
C GLU A 89 -6.02 10.19 -12.93
N LYS A 90 -5.44 10.96 -11.99
CA LYS A 90 -4.15 10.64 -11.38
C LYS A 90 -4.20 9.35 -10.55
N ALA A 91 -5.27 9.15 -9.79
CA ALA A 91 -5.47 7.93 -9.00
C ALA A 91 -5.60 6.70 -9.91
N ILE A 92 -6.33 6.81 -11.03
CA ILE A 92 -6.44 5.76 -12.04
C ILE A 92 -5.07 5.47 -12.66
N ARG A 93 -4.30 6.50 -13.05
CA ARG A 93 -2.93 6.30 -13.59
C ARG A 93 -2.02 5.62 -12.58
N PHE A 94 -2.12 6.01 -11.31
CA PHE A 94 -1.35 5.38 -10.23
C PHE A 94 -1.71 3.90 -10.07
N ALA A 95 -3.00 3.57 -10.02
CA ALA A 95 -3.46 2.18 -9.93
C ALA A 95 -3.09 1.33 -11.17
N ALA A 96 -2.96 1.94 -12.34
CA ALA A 96 -2.54 1.25 -13.56
C ALA A 96 -1.16 0.58 -13.43
N GLN A 97 -0.30 1.08 -12.55
CA GLN A 97 1.01 0.49 -12.24
C GLN A 97 0.92 -0.97 -11.75
N LEU A 98 -0.20 -1.34 -11.10
CA LEU A 98 -0.42 -2.71 -10.63
C LEU A 98 -0.55 -3.73 -11.78
N HIS A 99 -0.84 -3.29 -13.02
CA HIS A 99 -0.94 -4.20 -14.17
C HIS A 99 0.39 -4.83 -14.57
N VAL A 100 1.52 -4.21 -14.23
CA VAL A 100 2.87 -4.73 -14.53
C VAL A 100 3.27 -5.83 -13.53
N VAL A 101 2.59 -5.92 -12.39
CA VAL A 101 2.89 -6.92 -11.37
C VAL A 101 2.47 -8.29 -11.88
N ASP A 102 3.43 -9.21 -11.95
CA ASP A 102 3.15 -10.61 -12.24
C ASP A 102 2.38 -11.24 -11.07
N THR A 103 1.13 -11.60 -11.36
CA THR A 103 0.23 -12.31 -10.45
C THR A 103 0.00 -13.75 -10.91
N SER A 104 0.85 -14.28 -11.79
CA SER A 104 0.77 -15.68 -12.20
C SER A 104 1.11 -16.63 -11.04
N GLY A 105 0.29 -17.67 -10.86
CA GLY A 105 0.51 -18.69 -9.83
C GLY A 105 0.32 -18.23 -8.39
N VAL A 106 -0.30 -17.06 -8.16
CA VAL A 106 -0.72 -16.62 -6.83
C VAL A 106 -2.24 -16.65 -6.70
N GLU A 107 -2.74 -17.31 -5.65
CA GLU A 107 -4.15 -17.27 -5.30
C GLU A 107 -4.48 -15.95 -4.60
N PRO A 108 -5.63 -15.31 -4.88
CA PRO A 108 -6.08 -14.13 -4.15
C PRO A 108 -6.15 -14.43 -2.65
N MET A 109 -5.74 -13.48 -1.82
CA MET A 109 -5.88 -13.61 -0.38
C MET A 109 -7.32 -13.25 0.01
N ASP A 110 -8.18 -14.26 0.15
CA ASP A 110 -9.58 -14.14 0.53
C ASP A 110 -9.84 -14.75 1.92
N SER A 111 -9.13 -14.29 2.95
CA SER A 111 -9.44 -14.73 4.32
C SER A 111 -10.66 -14.02 4.89
N VAL A 112 -11.79 -14.71 4.94
CA VAL A 112 -12.94 -14.29 5.74
C VAL A 112 -12.59 -14.54 7.22
N LEU A 113 -12.36 -13.47 7.98
CA LEU A 113 -12.10 -13.53 9.43
C LEU A 113 -13.40 -13.77 10.23
N GLU A 114 -14.13 -14.84 9.92
CA GLU A 114 -15.33 -15.25 10.64
C GLU A 114 -15.18 -16.64 11.26
N ASP A 115 -14.18 -16.82 12.13
CA ASP A 115 -14.31 -17.76 13.26
C ASP A 115 -15.02 -17.05 14.42
N ARG A 116 -16.28 -16.63 14.19
CA ARG A 116 -17.15 -16.31 15.31
C ARG A 116 -17.66 -17.62 15.85
N CYS A 117 -16.98 -18.13 16.88
CA CYS A 117 -17.61 -19.02 17.85
C CYS A 117 -19.03 -18.49 18.10
N VAL A 118 -20.03 -19.29 17.71
CA VAL A 118 -21.42 -19.00 18.06
C VAL A 118 -21.45 -18.89 19.59
N VAL A 119 -21.62 -17.68 20.10
CA VAL A 119 -22.00 -17.49 21.50
C VAL A 119 -23.37 -18.12 21.62
N HIS A 120 -23.41 -19.34 22.15
CA HIS A 120 -24.63 -19.99 22.59
C HIS A 120 -25.26 -19.07 23.65
N VAL A 121 -26.34 -18.39 23.28
CA VAL A 121 -27.12 -17.60 24.23
C VAL A 121 -28.03 -18.61 24.92
N SER A 122 -27.66 -18.96 26.15
CA SER A 122 -28.48 -19.75 27.08
C SER A 122 -29.81 -19.09 27.40
#